data_AF-A0A1U7CV25-F1
#
_entry.id   AF-A0A1U7CV25-F1
#
_cell.length_a   1.000
_cell.length_b   1.000
_cell.length_c   1.000
_cell.angle_alpha   90.00
_cell.angle_beta   90.00
_cell.angle_gamma   90.00
#
_symmetry.space_group_name_H-M   'P 1'
#
loop_
_entity.id
_entity.type
_entity.pdbx_description
1 polymer ?
#
loop_
_entity_poly.entity_id
_entity_poly.type
_entity_poly.pdbx_seq_one_letter_code
_entity_poly.pdbx_strand_id
1 'polypeptide(L)'
;MTSASGGVGPVPSPIKPYAPAVAISQYEFRESENAVVGHLGSKMSFVGLFMLGIGLCFVVSAIIRWQRREEIEVGLLFLTLLFMVFGIWTHRAGREFHKVASTEGSDVGHLMLALTNLLRLYSLVYLIFFIALIFAFIELTAESLGG
;
A
#
# COMPACT_ATOMS: atom_id res chain seq x y z
N MET A 1 -17.01 79.63 43.26
CA MET A 1 -16.00 78.55 43.16
C MET A 1 -16.66 77.37 42.47
N THR A 2 -16.46 77.25 41.16
CA THR A 2 -17.01 76.21 40.28
C THR A 2 -16.05 75.02 40.25
N SER A 3 -16.48 73.85 40.74
CA SER A 3 -15.69 72.62 40.69
C SER A 3 -15.94 71.89 39.38
N ALA A 4 -14.87 71.64 38.63
CA ALA A 4 -14.90 70.97 37.34
C ALA A 4 -14.92 69.44 37.54
N SER A 5 -15.95 68.80 36.96
CA SER A 5 -16.01 67.36 36.73
C SER A 5 -15.22 67.04 35.45
N GLY A 6 -14.22 66.16 35.53
CA GLY A 6 -13.32 65.82 34.43
C GLY A 6 -13.05 64.32 34.33
N GLY A 7 -13.97 63.63 33.65
CA GLY A 7 -13.84 62.38 32.90
C GLY A 7 -12.78 61.33 33.27
N VAL A 8 -13.23 60.24 33.88
CA VAL A 8 -12.54 58.93 33.78
C VAL A 8 -12.80 58.39 32.36
N GLY A 9 -11.76 58.32 31.54
CA GLY A 9 -11.84 57.70 30.20
C GLY A 9 -12.22 56.21 30.29
N PRO A 10 -12.80 55.63 29.23
CA PRO A 10 -13.22 54.23 29.25
C PRO A 10 -12.02 53.31 29.52
N VAL A 11 -12.16 52.47 30.53
CA VAL A 11 -11.18 51.43 30.87
C VAL A 11 -10.96 50.56 29.63
N PRO A 12 -9.70 50.35 29.18
CA PRO A 12 -9.44 49.45 28.07
C PRO A 12 -9.96 48.06 28.41
N SER A 13 -10.82 47.53 27.53
CA SER A 13 -11.43 46.21 27.73
C SER A 13 -10.34 45.14 27.84
N PRO A 14 -10.51 44.13 28.73
CA PRO A 14 -9.59 43.01 28.80
C PRO A 14 -9.43 42.37 27.42
N ILE A 15 -8.18 42.21 26.99
CA ILE A 15 -7.85 41.49 25.76
C ILE A 15 -8.38 40.07 25.96
N LYS A 16 -9.47 39.72 25.25
CA LYS A 16 -9.95 38.33 25.17
C LYS A 16 -8.77 37.50 24.65
N PRO A 17 -8.37 36.42 25.34
CA PRO A 17 -7.34 35.52 24.83
C PRO A 17 -7.70 35.15 23.39
N TYR A 18 -6.78 35.42 22.46
CA TYR A 18 -6.91 34.99 21.08
C TYR A 18 -7.23 33.50 21.08
N ALA A 19 -8.33 33.11 20.43
CA ALA A 19 -8.73 31.72 20.32
C ALA A 19 -7.51 30.86 19.93
N PRO A 20 -7.33 29.67 20.52
CA PRO A 20 -6.18 28.84 20.19
C PRO A 20 -6.12 28.63 18.69
N ALA A 21 -4.91 28.80 18.14
CA ALA A 21 -4.58 28.62 16.74
C ALA A 21 -5.32 27.41 16.16
N VAL A 22 -5.95 27.60 15.00
CA VAL A 22 -6.61 26.57 14.19
C VAL A 22 -5.74 25.32 14.23
N ALA A 23 -6.13 24.34 15.06
CA ALA A 23 -5.58 23.00 14.96
C ALA A 23 -5.93 22.57 13.54
N ILE A 24 -4.93 22.36 12.69
CA ILE A 24 -5.13 21.79 11.36
C ILE A 24 -5.63 20.38 11.63
N SER A 25 -6.95 20.23 11.74
CA SER A 25 -7.63 18.94 11.84
C SER A 25 -7.19 18.17 10.60
N GLN A 26 -6.37 17.14 10.81
CA GLN A 26 -6.07 16.20 9.75
C GLN A 26 -7.39 15.61 9.28
N TYR A 27 -7.58 15.56 7.96
CA TYR A 27 -8.81 15.04 7.38
C TYR A 27 -9.04 13.59 7.82
N GLU A 28 -10.27 13.33 8.26
CA GLU A 28 -10.75 12.05 8.77
C GLU A 28 -11.81 11.51 7.81
N PHE A 29 -11.76 10.22 7.50
CA PHE A 29 -12.71 9.62 6.57
C PHE A 29 -14.07 9.47 7.22
N ARG A 30 -15.12 9.63 6.42
CA ARG A 30 -16.48 9.26 6.83
C ARG A 30 -16.56 7.74 6.97
N GLU A 31 -17.49 7.26 7.78
CA GLU A 31 -17.71 5.82 8.00
C GLU A 31 -17.92 5.04 6.68
N SER A 32 -18.62 5.64 5.71
CA SER A 32 -18.82 5.06 4.38
C SER A 32 -17.51 4.91 3.58
N GLU A 33 -16.56 5.82 3.77
CA GLU A 33 -15.25 5.81 3.10
C GLU A 33 -14.33 4.78 3.76
N ASN A 34 -14.33 4.70 5.09
CA ASN A 34 -13.62 3.66 5.84
C ASN A 34 -14.10 2.26 5.47
N ALA A 35 -15.41 2.06 5.26
CA ALA A 35 -15.93 0.78 4.79
C ALA A 35 -15.33 0.39 3.42
N VAL A 36 -15.25 1.31 2.46
CA VAL A 36 -14.66 1.04 1.14
C VAL A 36 -13.19 0.65 1.25
N VAL A 37 -12.42 1.39 2.05
CA VAL A 37 -10.99 1.12 2.27
C VAL A 37 -10.80 -0.23 2.98
N GLY A 38 -11.63 -0.55 3.96
CA GLY A 38 -11.61 -1.81 4.67
C GLY A 38 -11.95 -3.00 3.76
N HIS A 39 -12.96 -2.87 2.89
CA HIS A 39 -13.32 -3.89 1.91
C HIS A 39 -12.21 -4.11 0.87
N LEU A 40 -11.57 -3.03 0.40
CA LEU A 40 -10.42 -3.11 -0.49
C LEU A 40 -9.26 -3.85 0.18
N GLY A 41 -8.91 -3.47 1.41
CA GLY A 41 -7.86 -4.10 2.19
C GLY A 41 -8.09 -5.60 2.41
N SER A 42 -9.33 -5.98 2.76
CA SER A 42 -9.72 -7.39 2.93
C SER A 42 -9.57 -8.20 1.64
N LYS A 43 -10.05 -7.68 0.50
CA LYS A 43 -9.92 -8.35 -0.81
C LYS A 43 -8.46 -8.49 -1.24
N MET A 44 -7.66 -7.43 -1.10
CA MET A 44 -6.22 -7.48 -1.41
C MET A 44 -5.49 -8.49 -0.52
N SER A 45 -5.81 -8.50 0.78
CA SER A 45 -5.26 -9.47 1.73
C SER A 45 -5.56 -10.91 1.31
N PHE A 46 -6.81 -11.18 0.92
CA PHE A 46 -7.25 -12.49 0.44
C PHE A 46 -6.55 -12.89 -0.86
N VAL A 47 -6.49 -11.99 -1.85
CA VAL A 47 -5.81 -12.24 -3.13
C VAL A 47 -4.32 -12.53 -2.91
N GLY A 48 -3.65 -11.77 -2.05
CA GLY A 48 -2.25 -12.00 -1.71
C GLY A 48 -2.01 -13.38 -1.07
N LEU A 49 -2.91 -13.80 -0.15
CA LEU A 49 -2.86 -15.12 0.46
C LEU A 49 -3.14 -16.24 -0.56
N PHE A 50 -4.09 -16.02 -1.47
CA PHE A 50 -4.41 -16.97 -2.54
C PHE A 50 -3.23 -17.15 -3.51
N MET A 51 -2.54 -16.06 -3.88
CA MET A 51 -1.35 -16.11 -4.73
C MET A 51 -0.18 -16.81 -4.04
N LEU A 52 0.00 -16.62 -2.73
CA LEU A 52 0.93 -17.42 -1.93
C LEU A 52 0.62 -18.92 -2.01
N GLY A 53 -0.67 -19.29 -1.93
CA GLY A 53 -1.12 -20.68 -2.10
C GLY A 53 -0.78 -21.25 -3.47
N ILE A 54 -1.01 -20.49 -4.54
CA ILE A 54 -0.64 -20.90 -5.91
C ILE A 54 0.88 -21.05 -6.05
N GLY A 55 1.65 -20.09 -5.52
CA GLY A 55 3.12 -20.17 -5.50
C GLY A 55 3.61 -21.44 -4.80
N LEU A 56 2.98 -21.82 -3.69
CA LEU A 56 3.28 -23.07 -2.99
C LEU A 56 2.97 -24.30 -3.85
N CYS A 57 1.87 -24.31 -4.61
CA CYS A 57 1.59 -25.39 -5.55
C CYS A 57 2.67 -25.52 -6.64
N PHE A 58 3.25 -24.41 -7.10
CA PHE A 58 4.36 -24.44 -8.06
C PHE A 58 5.65 -24.96 -7.43
N VAL A 59 5.96 -24.63 -6.16
CA VAL A 59 7.07 -25.24 -5.42
C VAL A 59 6.92 -26.77 -5.39
N VAL A 60 5.74 -27.25 -5.00
CA VAL A 60 5.46 -28.70 -4.92
C VAL A 60 5.59 -29.35 -6.30
N SER A 61 5.09 -28.69 -7.34
CA SER A 61 5.21 -29.17 -8.73
C SER A 61 6.67 -29.24 -9.17
N ALA A 62 7.49 -28.23 -8.87
CA ALA A 62 8.91 -28.22 -9.18
C ALA A 62 9.66 -29.36 -8.48
N ILE A 63 9.36 -29.62 -7.19
CA ILE A 63 9.95 -30.72 -6.43
C ILE A 63 9.58 -32.09 -7.04
N ILE A 64 8.30 -32.31 -7.37
CA ILE A 64 7.85 -33.57 -7.98
C ILE A 64 8.54 -33.80 -9.32
N ARG A 65 8.68 -32.75 -10.15
CA ARG A 65 9.34 -32.84 -11.45
C ARG A 65 10.83 -33.13 -11.32
N TRP A 66 11.53 -32.45 -10.40
CA TRP A 66 12.91 -32.75 -10.07
C TRP A 66 13.04 -34.23 -9.69
N GLN A 67 12.26 -34.72 -8.73
CA GLN A 67 12.36 -36.11 -8.27
C GLN A 67 12.09 -37.15 -9.37
N ARG A 68 11.27 -36.83 -10.38
CA ARG A 68 10.89 -37.76 -11.44
C ARG A 68 11.78 -37.71 -12.68
N ARG A 69 12.29 -36.54 -13.04
CA ARG A 69 13.01 -36.32 -14.32
C ARG A 69 14.40 -35.72 -14.15
N GLU A 70 14.80 -35.34 -12.94
CA GLU A 70 16.05 -34.60 -12.65
C GLU A 70 16.18 -33.27 -13.43
N GLU A 71 15.07 -32.77 -13.97
CA GLU A 71 14.99 -31.53 -14.73
C GLU A 71 14.50 -30.39 -13.82
N ILE A 72 15.24 -29.28 -13.82
CA ILE A 72 14.84 -28.05 -13.17
C ILE A 72 14.24 -27.12 -14.23
N GLU A 73 12.91 -26.98 -14.20
CA GLU A 73 12.23 -26.02 -15.06
C GLU A 73 12.37 -24.60 -14.50
N VAL A 74 13.26 -23.84 -15.12
CA VAL A 74 13.51 -22.42 -14.77
C VAL A 74 12.21 -21.61 -14.81
N GLY A 75 11.32 -21.89 -15.76
CA GLY A 75 10.01 -21.25 -15.86
C GLY A 75 9.11 -21.47 -14.64
N LEU A 76 9.08 -22.69 -14.07
CA LEU A 76 8.32 -22.97 -12.85
C LEU A 76 8.92 -22.29 -11.63
N LEU A 77 10.25 -22.25 -11.52
CA LEU A 77 10.94 -21.54 -10.44
C LEU A 77 10.68 -20.03 -10.52
N PHE A 78 10.72 -19.47 -11.72
CA PHE A 78 10.40 -18.07 -11.97
C PHE A 78 8.95 -17.75 -11.60
N LEU A 79 8.00 -18.57 -12.05
CA LEU A 79 6.57 -18.38 -11.75
C LEU A 79 6.29 -18.52 -10.25
N THR A 80 6.96 -19.47 -9.59
CA THR A 80 6.93 -19.61 -8.13
C THR A 80 7.38 -18.32 -7.43
N LEU A 81 8.56 -17.81 -7.80
CA LEU A 81 9.11 -16.59 -7.22
C LEU A 81 8.16 -15.41 -7.43
N LEU A 82 7.64 -15.25 -8.65
CA LEU A 82 6.71 -14.19 -9.00
C LEU A 82 5.45 -14.24 -8.12
N PHE A 83 4.78 -15.39 -8.04
CA PHE A 83 3.55 -15.55 -7.26
C PHE A 83 3.79 -15.35 -5.76
N MET A 84 4.92 -15.84 -5.23
CA MET A 84 5.26 -15.68 -3.81
C MET A 84 5.53 -14.21 -3.47
N VAL A 85 6.36 -13.53 -4.25
CA VAL A 85 6.71 -12.11 -4.02
C VAL A 85 5.46 -11.23 -4.16
N PHE A 86 4.68 -11.44 -5.23
CA PHE A 86 3.45 -10.69 -5.45
C PHE A 86 2.42 -10.95 -4.35
N GLY A 87 2.26 -12.21 -3.94
CA GLY A 87 1.35 -12.61 -2.88
C GLY A 87 1.68 -11.96 -1.54
N ILE A 88 2.95 -12.00 -1.12
CA ILE A 88 3.42 -11.40 0.14
C ILE A 88 3.14 -9.90 0.16
N TRP A 89 3.50 -9.19 -0.92
CA TRP A 89 3.37 -7.74 -0.97
C TRP A 89 1.91 -7.29 -1.10
N THR A 90 1.09 -7.99 -1.89
CA THR A 90 -0.35 -7.71 -1.99
C THR A 90 -1.05 -7.96 -0.66
N HIS A 91 -0.69 -9.05 0.03
CA HIS A 91 -1.23 -9.37 1.35
C HIS A 91 -0.89 -8.29 2.38
N ARG A 92 0.38 -7.87 2.41
CA ARG A 92 0.85 -6.80 3.30
C ARG A 92 0.15 -5.48 3.02
N ALA A 93 0.03 -5.06 1.75
CA ALA A 93 -0.69 -3.84 1.39
C ALA A 93 -2.16 -3.91 1.84
N GLY A 94 -2.83 -5.04 1.61
CA GLY A 94 -4.21 -5.25 2.05
C GLY A 94 -4.40 -5.13 3.56
N ARG A 95 -3.47 -5.69 4.35
CA ARG A 95 -3.48 -5.55 5.82
C ARG A 95 -3.31 -4.12 6.29
N GLU A 96 -2.48 -3.32 5.62
CA GLU A 96 -2.33 -1.90 5.96
C GLU A 96 -3.59 -1.09 5.60
N PHE A 97 -4.22 -1.35 4.45
CA PHE A 97 -5.53 -0.75 4.12
C PHE A 97 -6.61 -1.12 5.13
N HIS A 98 -6.64 -2.37 5.59
CA HIS A 98 -7.60 -2.78 6.62
C HIS A 98 -7.38 -2.05 7.95
N LYS A 99 -6.12 -1.80 8.34
CA LYS A 99 -5.81 -1.02 9.55
C LYS A 99 -6.28 0.42 9.43
N VAL A 100 -6.09 1.06 8.28
CA VAL A 100 -6.56 2.44 8.02
C VAL A 100 -8.04 2.59 8.33
N ALA A 101 -8.86 1.63 7.88
CA ALA A 101 -10.30 1.63 8.12
C ALA A 101 -10.72 1.40 9.58
N SER A 102 -9.79 0.94 10.43
CA SER A 102 -10.06 0.57 11.83
C SER A 102 -9.45 1.52 12.86
N THR A 103 -8.66 2.50 12.44
CA THR A 103 -7.96 3.44 13.32
C THR A 103 -8.42 4.85 13.06
N GLU A 104 -8.82 5.58 14.10
CA GLU A 104 -9.24 6.99 14.02
C GLU A 104 -8.06 7.94 14.33
N GLY A 105 -8.08 9.12 13.70
CA GLY A 105 -7.22 10.25 14.10
C GLY A 105 -6.01 10.59 13.20
N SER A 106 -5.86 10.00 12.01
CA SER A 106 -4.85 10.44 10.99
C SER A 106 -5.05 9.75 9.61
N ASP A 107 -6.28 9.60 9.14
CA ASP A 107 -6.62 8.59 8.12
C ASP A 107 -5.96 8.84 6.75
N VAL A 108 -5.78 10.10 6.33
CA VAL A 108 -5.08 10.44 5.09
C VAL A 108 -3.61 10.06 5.14
N GLY A 109 -2.96 10.20 6.31
CA GLY A 109 -1.57 9.77 6.50
C GLY A 109 -1.43 8.26 6.33
N HIS A 110 -2.35 7.51 6.92
CA HIS A 110 -2.42 6.05 6.78
C HIS A 110 -2.73 5.62 5.33
N LEU A 111 -3.65 6.30 4.64
CA LEU A 111 -3.97 6.03 3.23
C LEU A 111 -2.78 6.27 2.31
N MET A 112 -2.08 7.40 2.48
CA MET A 112 -0.88 7.73 1.69
C MET A 112 0.24 6.70 1.90
N LEU A 113 0.39 6.17 3.12
CA LEU A 113 1.34 5.09 3.40
C LEU A 113 0.94 3.79 2.68
N ALA A 114 -0.35 3.43 2.70
CA ALA A 114 -0.86 2.24 2.02
C ALA A 114 -0.72 2.35 0.48
N LEU A 115 -1.04 3.51 -0.10
CA LEU A 115 -0.84 3.80 -1.53
C LEU A 115 0.63 3.79 -1.92
N THR A 116 1.53 4.30 -1.07
CA THR A 116 2.98 4.25 -1.30
C THR A 116 3.48 2.80 -1.36
N ASN A 117 2.97 1.93 -0.47
CA ASN A 117 3.29 0.50 -0.52
C ASN A 117 2.74 -0.18 -1.78
N LEU A 118 1.53 0.22 -2.21
CA LEU A 118 0.95 -0.27 -3.46
C LEU A 118 1.75 0.17 -4.68
N LEU A 119 2.19 1.43 -4.74
CA LEU A 119 3.04 1.93 -5.81
C LEU A 119 4.37 1.17 -5.86
N ARG A 120 5.02 0.92 -4.71
CA ARG A 120 6.23 0.09 -4.65
C ARG A 120 5.99 -1.32 -5.18
N LEU A 121 4.84 -1.92 -4.88
CA LEU A 121 4.44 -3.21 -5.44
C LEU A 121 4.36 -3.15 -6.96
N TYR A 122 3.62 -2.20 -7.52
CA TYR A 122 3.52 -2.06 -8.97
C TYR A 122 4.86 -1.73 -9.65
N SER A 123 5.75 -0.99 -9.00
CA SER A 123 7.11 -0.75 -9.51
C SER A 123 7.95 -2.02 -9.58
N LEU A 124 7.85 -2.91 -8.59
CA LEU A 124 8.55 -4.20 -8.66
C LEU A 124 7.93 -5.12 -9.70
N VAL A 125 6.59 -5.14 -9.80
CA VAL A 125 5.87 -5.91 -10.83
C VAL A 125 6.33 -5.48 -12.21
N TYR A 126 6.35 -4.17 -12.46
CA TYR A 126 6.87 -3.59 -13.69
C TYR A 126 8.30 -4.07 -13.98
N LEU A 127 9.20 -4.03 -12.98
CA LEU A 127 10.57 -4.50 -13.13
C LEU A 127 10.65 -5.99 -13.47
N ILE A 128 9.88 -6.84 -12.77
CA ILE A 128 9.90 -8.29 -13.00
C ILE A 128 9.35 -8.64 -14.38
N PHE A 129 8.24 -8.01 -14.79
CA PHE A 129 7.69 -8.19 -16.14
C PHE A 129 8.67 -7.75 -17.21
N PHE A 130 9.36 -6.63 -17.00
CA PHE A 130 10.37 -6.14 -17.93
C PHE A 130 11.54 -7.12 -18.06
N ILE A 131 12.05 -7.65 -16.93
CA ILE A 131 13.10 -8.68 -16.91
C ILE A 131 12.63 -9.95 -17.63
N ALA A 132 11.42 -10.43 -17.32
CA ALA A 132 10.84 -11.60 -17.99
C ALA A 132 10.73 -11.42 -19.51
N LEU A 133 10.36 -10.21 -19.96
CA LEU A 133 10.28 -9.88 -21.38
C LEU A 133 11.65 -9.95 -22.06
N ILE A 134 12.70 -9.47 -21.38
CA ILE A 134 14.08 -9.58 -21.88
C ILE A 134 14.49 -11.04 -22.01
N PHE A 135 14.26 -11.86 -20.98
CA PHE A 135 14.59 -13.28 -21.02
C PHE A 135 13.83 -14.01 -22.13
N ALA A 136 12.51 -13.81 -22.23
CA ALA A 136 11.69 -14.40 -23.28
C ALA A 136 12.15 -14.00 -24.69
N PHE A 137 12.58 -12.75 -24.87
CA PHE A 137 13.14 -12.27 -26.14
C PHE A 137 14.48 -12.95 -26.47
N ILE A 138 15.39 -13.07 -25.49
CA ILE A 138 16.67 -13.76 -25.68
C ILE A 138 16.45 -15.23 -26.05
N GLU A 139 15.57 -15.92 -25.33
CA GLU A 139 15.24 -17.33 -25.57
C GLU A 139 14.67 -17.54 -26.97
N LEU A 140 13.69 -16.71 -27.37
CA LEU A 140 13.08 -16.77 -28.70
C LEU A 140 14.10 -16.53 -29.83
N THR A 141 15.00 -15.56 -29.66
CA THR A 141 16.04 -15.28 -30.66
C THR A 141 17.10 -16.38 -30.70
N ALA A 142 17.50 -16.94 -29.56
CA ALA A 142 18.47 -18.02 -29.48
C ALA A 142 17.97 -19.28 -30.20
N GLU A 143 16.70 -19.66 -30.02
CA GLU A 143 16.10 -20.77 -30.76
C GLU A 143 16.02 -20.48 -32.27
N SER A 144 15.68 -19.24 -32.66
CA SER A 144 15.58 -18.86 -34.08
C SER A 144 16.92 -18.80 -34.83
N LEU A 145 18.04 -18.62 -34.12
CA LEU A 145 19.39 -18.62 -34.70
C LEU A 145 20.08 -20.00 -34.61
N GLY A 146 19.60 -20.88 -33.73
CA GLY A 146 20.20 -22.19 -33.47
C GLY A 146 19.61 -23.36 -34.29
N GLY A 147 18.55 -23.12 -35.06
CA GLY A 147 17.94 -24.08 -35.99
C GLY A 147 18.28 -23.78 -37.44
#